data_AF-A0A955E834-F1
#
_entry.id   AF-A0A955E834-F1
#
_cell.length_a   1.000
_cell.length_b   1.000
_cell.length_c   1.000
_cell.angle_alpha   90.00
_cell.angle_beta   90.00
_cell.angle_gamma   90.00
#
_symmetry.space_group_name_H-M   'P 1'
#
loop_
_entity.id
_entity.type
_entity.pdbx_description
1 polymer ?
#
loop_
_entity_poly.entity_id
_entity_poly.type
_entity_poly.pdbx_seq_one_letter_code
_entity_poly.pdbx_strand_id
1 'polypeptide(L)'
;MTMPNPAGTHKPALEVVEMDPERLAWGVWDHKTQKEFGEGDIRASYSGDRIGMDQPVRRPFAWRGGLWIAASFEGIGGNTAEVYRLVDPGAFEGKPTTYREKTRNAEAARNDPLGFYHGMAVKCRGETFVLCGPPVLLIPASRVQLGLFDDDPPDA
;
A
#
# COMPACT_ATOMS: atom_id res chain seq x y z
N MET A 1 -44.52 -10.15 12.57
CA MET A 1 -43.27 -10.93 12.66
C MET A 1 -42.31 -10.39 11.61
N THR A 2 -41.48 -9.42 11.99
CA THR A 2 -40.46 -8.84 11.10
C THR A 2 -39.23 -9.73 11.19
N MET A 3 -38.87 -10.37 10.08
CA MET A 3 -37.62 -11.13 10.00
C MET A 3 -36.43 -10.16 10.04
N PRO A 4 -35.37 -10.43 10.82
CA PRO A 4 -34.16 -9.64 10.77
C PRO A 4 -33.44 -9.86 9.43
N ASN A 5 -33.09 -8.75 8.79
CA ASN A 5 -32.28 -8.67 7.57
C ASN A 5 -30.89 -9.31 7.83
N PRO A 6 -30.37 -10.21 6.99
CA PRO A 6 -29.07 -10.82 7.22
C PRO A 6 -27.98 -9.75 7.16
N ALA A 7 -27.16 -9.74 8.21
CA ALA A 7 -26.06 -8.82 8.43
C ALA A 7 -25.27 -8.56 7.15
N GLY A 8 -25.24 -7.29 6.72
CA GLY A 8 -24.28 -6.81 5.75
C GLY A 8 -22.89 -7.21 6.22
N THR A 9 -22.17 -7.89 5.36
CA THR A 9 -20.79 -8.32 5.56
C THR A 9 -19.96 -7.06 5.78
N HIS A 10 -19.75 -6.66 7.04
CA HIS A 10 -18.90 -5.52 7.37
C HIS A 10 -17.47 -5.91 7.02
N LYS A 11 -17.02 -5.53 5.82
CA LYS A 11 -15.60 -5.44 5.48
C LYS A 11 -14.94 -4.66 6.63
N PRO A 12 -13.86 -5.17 7.25
CA PRO A 12 -13.19 -4.43 8.32
C PRO A 12 -12.82 -3.05 7.79
N ALA A 13 -13.02 -2.02 8.61
CA ALA A 13 -12.68 -0.66 8.24
C ALA A 13 -11.19 -0.65 7.86
N LEU A 14 -10.91 -0.29 6.60
CA LEU A 14 -9.54 -0.11 6.12
C LEU A 14 -8.86 0.93 7.00
N GLU A 15 -7.71 0.58 7.57
CA GLU A 15 -6.91 1.54 8.32
C GLU A 15 -6.37 2.58 7.34
N VAL A 16 -6.68 3.86 7.57
CA VAL A 16 -6.17 4.98 6.78
C VAL A 16 -5.15 5.73 7.62
N VAL A 17 -3.95 5.93 7.10
CA VAL A 17 -2.86 6.62 7.80
C VAL A 17 -2.29 7.72 6.92
N GLU A 18 -2.17 8.91 7.49
CA GLU A 18 -1.47 10.02 6.87
C GLU A 18 0.05 9.78 6.90
N MET A 19 0.69 9.89 5.74
CA MET A 19 2.12 9.72 5.54
C MET A 19 2.73 11.00 5.00
N ASP A 20 4.02 11.16 5.22
CA ASP A 20 4.77 12.23 4.59
C ASP A 20 4.62 12.16 3.05
N PRO A 21 4.20 13.25 2.39
CA PRO A 21 3.94 13.24 0.95
C PRO A 21 5.20 12.93 0.12
N GLU A 22 6.40 13.18 0.64
CA GLU A 22 7.66 12.87 -0.05
C GLU A 22 7.89 11.35 -0.13
N ARG A 23 7.34 10.58 0.80
CA ARG A 23 7.38 9.10 0.73
C ARG A 23 6.43 8.52 -0.31
N LEU A 24 5.38 9.25 -0.64
CA LEU A 24 4.38 8.91 -1.67
C LEU A 24 4.70 9.55 -3.03
N ALA A 25 5.71 10.44 -3.08
CA ALA A 25 6.04 11.23 -4.25
C ALA A 25 6.50 10.35 -5.42
N TRP A 26 6.08 10.77 -6.61
CA TRP A 26 6.56 10.21 -7.86
C TRP A 26 8.01 10.63 -8.09
N GLY A 27 8.81 9.70 -8.64
CA GLY A 27 10.11 10.05 -9.17
C GLY A 27 9.98 11.06 -10.32
N VAL A 28 10.95 11.97 -10.40
CA VAL A 28 11.16 12.78 -11.59
C VAL A 28 12.08 11.99 -12.51
N TRP A 29 11.60 11.71 -13.72
CA TRP A 29 12.42 11.08 -14.75
C TRP A 29 13.48 12.06 -15.25
N ASP A 30 14.75 11.80 -14.95
CA ASP A 30 15.85 12.56 -15.51
C ASP A 30 16.29 11.95 -16.85
N HIS A 31 15.98 12.65 -17.94
CA HIS A 31 16.31 12.20 -19.30
C HIS A 31 17.81 12.13 -19.59
N LYS A 32 18.65 12.85 -18.82
CA LYS A 32 20.10 12.89 -19.02
C LYS A 32 20.79 11.64 -18.48
N THR A 33 20.34 11.16 -17.34
CA THR A 33 20.89 9.97 -16.66
C THR A 33 20.07 8.71 -16.90
N GLN A 34 18.89 8.84 -17.53
CA GLN A 34 17.91 7.77 -17.74
C GLN A 34 17.53 7.09 -16.42
N LYS A 35 17.35 7.88 -15.36
CA LYS A 35 17.03 7.42 -14.01
C LYS A 35 15.92 8.26 -13.41
N GLU A 36 15.08 7.62 -12.60
CA GLU A 36 14.12 8.31 -11.74
C GLU A 36 14.84 8.80 -10.48
N PHE A 37 14.61 10.06 -10.13
CA PHE A 37 15.19 10.71 -8.95
C PHE A 37 14.10 11.31 -8.08
N GLY A 38 14.26 11.25 -6.76
CA GLY A 38 13.28 11.80 -5.82
C GLY A 38 12.01 10.98 -5.64
N GLU A 39 11.99 9.72 -6.11
CA GLU A 39 10.88 8.81 -5.83
C GLU A 39 10.85 8.45 -4.35
N GLY A 40 9.67 8.56 -3.73
CA GLY A 40 9.47 8.15 -2.34
C GLY A 40 9.59 6.64 -2.16
N ASP A 41 9.97 6.20 -0.97
CA ASP A 41 10.20 4.77 -0.70
C ASP A 41 8.93 3.90 -0.80
N ILE A 42 7.76 4.45 -0.44
CA ILE A 42 6.46 3.77 -0.60
C ILE A 42 6.16 3.62 -2.09
N ARG A 43 6.41 4.68 -2.86
CA ARG A 43 6.21 4.70 -4.31
C ARG A 43 7.09 3.70 -5.04
N ALA A 44 8.39 3.72 -4.73
CA ALA A 44 9.38 2.79 -5.26
C ALA A 44 9.08 1.32 -4.96
N SER A 45 8.32 1.05 -3.89
CA SER A 45 7.92 -0.29 -3.50
C SER A 45 6.75 -0.84 -4.33
N TYR A 46 6.05 -0.01 -5.12
CA TYR A 46 4.88 -0.44 -5.89
C TYR A 46 5.16 -1.72 -6.66
N SER A 47 4.33 -2.75 -6.47
CA SER A 47 4.57 -4.07 -7.06
C SER A 47 3.31 -4.78 -7.55
N GLY A 48 2.16 -4.09 -7.62
CA GLY A 48 0.92 -4.68 -8.13
C GLY A 48 1.07 -5.23 -9.54
N ASP A 49 1.74 -4.49 -10.43
CA ASP A 49 2.08 -4.91 -11.79
C ASP A 49 2.94 -6.18 -11.81
N ARG A 50 3.92 -6.27 -10.91
CA ARG A 50 4.85 -7.40 -10.83
C ARG A 50 4.20 -8.65 -10.25
N ILE A 51 3.38 -8.50 -9.21
CA ILE A 51 2.66 -9.61 -8.59
C ILE A 51 1.72 -10.26 -9.63
N GLY A 52 1.00 -9.44 -10.41
CA GLY A 52 0.11 -9.93 -11.47
C GLY A 52 0.83 -10.69 -12.59
N MET A 53 2.12 -10.42 -12.80
CA MET A 53 2.96 -11.06 -13.80
C MET A 53 3.87 -12.18 -13.25
N ASP A 54 3.67 -12.60 -11.99
CA ASP A 54 4.53 -13.57 -11.30
C ASP A 54 6.02 -13.15 -11.24
N GLN A 55 6.28 -11.85 -11.26
CA GLN A 55 7.61 -11.26 -11.21
C GLN A 55 8.04 -10.96 -9.76
N PRO A 56 9.36 -10.98 -9.46
CA PRO A 56 9.85 -10.61 -8.14
C PRO A 56 9.49 -9.16 -7.81
N VAL A 57 8.94 -8.93 -6.63
CA VAL A 57 8.48 -7.63 -6.18
C VAL A 57 9.64 -6.64 -6.03
N ARG A 58 9.34 -5.34 -6.11
CA ARG A 58 10.32 -4.28 -5.92
C ARG A 58 10.81 -4.25 -4.46
N ARG A 59 11.74 -3.35 -4.16
CA ARG A 59 12.32 -3.23 -2.82
C ARG A 59 11.21 -2.82 -1.83
N PRO A 60 10.94 -3.62 -0.80
CA PRO A 60 9.97 -3.24 0.22
C PRO A 60 10.51 -2.08 1.06
N PHE A 61 9.59 -1.32 1.66
CA PHE A 61 9.91 -0.24 2.57
C PHE A 61 9.73 -0.67 4.02
N ALA A 62 10.48 -0.06 4.93
CA ALA A 62 10.37 -0.31 6.35
C ALA A 62 9.34 0.63 6.98
N TRP A 63 8.39 0.07 7.73
CA TRP A 63 7.38 0.86 8.44
C TRP A 63 6.81 0.07 9.62
N ARG A 64 6.56 0.74 10.76
CA ARG A 64 6.05 0.12 12.00
C ARG A 64 6.81 -1.16 12.43
N GLY A 65 8.14 -1.17 12.25
CA GLY A 65 9.00 -2.31 12.61
C GLY A 65 8.87 -3.54 11.68
N GLY A 66 8.19 -3.42 10.55
CA GLY A 66 8.05 -4.49 9.55
C GLY A 66 8.40 -4.04 8.14
N LEU A 67 8.42 -5.00 7.22
CA LEU A 67 8.54 -4.76 5.78
C LEU A 67 7.16 -4.65 5.16
N TRP A 68 6.99 -3.68 4.28
CA TRP A 68 5.73 -3.38 3.62
C TRP A 68 5.94 -3.12 2.14
N ILE A 69 4.87 -3.30 1.37
CA ILE A 69 4.90 -3.07 -0.06
C ILE A 69 3.59 -2.48 -0.55
N ALA A 70 3.68 -1.54 -1.49
CA ALA A 70 2.52 -0.99 -2.16
C ALA A 70 2.03 -1.94 -3.25
N ALA A 71 0.74 -2.30 -3.20
CA ALA A 71 0.10 -3.20 -4.15
C ALA A 71 -0.81 -2.45 -5.13
N SER A 72 -1.39 -1.33 -4.72
CA SER A 72 -2.20 -0.46 -5.59
C SER A 72 -2.00 1.01 -5.23
N PHE A 73 -2.23 1.88 -6.21
CA PHE A 73 -2.34 3.32 -6.01
C PHE A 73 -3.70 3.77 -6.52
N GLU A 74 -4.43 4.51 -5.70
CA GLU A 74 -5.79 4.99 -5.98
C GLU A 74 -5.87 6.52 -5.82
N GLY A 75 -6.97 7.10 -6.32
CA GLY A 75 -7.24 8.54 -6.25
C GLY A 75 -6.68 9.36 -7.41
N ILE A 76 -7.09 10.62 -7.49
CA ILE A 76 -6.62 11.57 -8.51
C ILE A 76 -5.11 11.78 -8.32
N GLY A 77 -4.33 11.46 -9.35
CA GLY A 77 -2.86 11.53 -9.31
C GLY A 77 -2.16 10.31 -8.70
N GLY A 78 -2.91 9.30 -8.23
CA GLY A 78 -2.34 8.09 -7.62
C GLY A 78 -1.57 8.39 -6.34
N ASN A 79 -2.18 9.17 -5.45
CA ASN A 79 -1.57 9.66 -4.21
C ASN A 79 -1.91 8.79 -3.00
N THR A 80 -2.93 7.93 -3.09
CA THR A 80 -3.28 6.98 -2.03
C THR A 80 -2.63 5.64 -2.35
N ALA A 81 -1.81 5.11 -1.45
CA ALA A 81 -1.18 3.81 -1.62
C ALA A 81 -1.87 2.75 -0.75
N GLU A 82 -2.31 1.65 -1.35
CA GLU A 82 -2.72 0.46 -0.62
C GLU A 82 -1.49 -0.42 -0.37
N VAL A 83 -1.16 -0.63 0.90
CA VAL A 83 0.04 -1.37 1.30
C VAL A 83 -0.29 -2.61 2.09
N TYR A 84 0.52 -3.65 1.89
CA TYR A 84 0.45 -4.92 2.60
C TYR A 84 1.74 -5.18 3.35
N ARG A 85 1.63 -5.88 4.48
CA ARG A 85 2.79 -6.32 5.25
C ARG A 85 3.40 -7.53 4.57
N LEU A 86 4.72 -7.57 4.46
CA LEU A 86 5.47 -8.78 4.10
C LEU A 86 5.82 -9.54 5.37
N VAL A 87 5.42 -10.80 5.44
CA VAL A 87 5.80 -11.72 6.51
C VAL A 87 6.54 -12.92 5.93
N ASP A 88 7.39 -13.53 6.76
CA ASP A 88 7.98 -14.82 6.43
C ASP A 88 6.89 -15.89 6.27
N PRO A 89 6.99 -16.81 5.30
CA PRO A 89 6.00 -17.87 5.12
C PRO A 89 5.79 -18.75 6.37
N GLY A 90 6.81 -18.93 7.21
CA GLY A 90 6.69 -19.66 8.47
C GLY A 90 5.96 -18.89 9.57
N ALA A 91 5.87 -17.57 9.46
CA ALA A 91 5.09 -16.71 10.36
C ALA A 91 3.67 -16.44 9.86
N PHE A 92 3.31 -16.92 8.67
CA PHE A 92 1.98 -16.72 8.09
C PHE A 92 1.02 -17.80 8.58
N GLU A 93 -0.02 -17.38 9.30
CA GLU A 93 -1.10 -18.26 9.76
C GLU A 93 -2.09 -18.52 8.62
N GLY A 94 -1.73 -19.44 7.72
CA GLY A 94 -2.60 -19.84 6.61
C GLY A 94 -1.85 -20.60 5.52
N LYS A 95 -2.57 -20.99 4.47
CA LYS A 95 -1.97 -21.56 3.27
C LYS A 95 -1.62 -20.43 2.29
N PRO A 96 -0.34 -20.20 1.98
CA PRO A 96 0.04 -19.25 0.94
C PRO A 96 -0.60 -19.65 -0.40
N THR A 97 -0.99 -18.65 -1.18
CA THR A 97 -1.59 -18.81 -2.52
C THR A 97 -0.80 -18.00 -3.55
N THR A 98 -1.10 -18.19 -4.83
CA THR A 98 -0.53 -17.42 -5.93
C THR A 98 -1.56 -16.48 -6.54
N TYR A 99 -1.11 -15.43 -7.23
CA TYR A 99 -2.00 -14.54 -7.97
C TYR A 99 -2.88 -15.31 -8.97
N ARG A 100 -2.29 -16.31 -9.66
CA ARG A 100 -3.01 -17.19 -10.60
C ARG A 100 -4.14 -17.97 -9.93
N GLU A 101 -3.92 -18.49 -8.72
CA GLU A 101 -4.94 -19.24 -8.00
C GLU A 101 -6.03 -18.30 -7.46
N LYS A 102 -5.63 -17.16 -6.88
CA LYS A 102 -6.55 -16.17 -6.31
C LYS A 102 -7.47 -15.56 -7.38
N THR A 103 -6.97 -15.34 -8.60
CA THR A 103 -7.75 -14.81 -9.72
C THR A 103 -8.75 -15.79 -10.34
N ARG A 104 -8.68 -17.10 -10.06
CA ARG A 104 -9.71 -18.07 -10.50
C ARG A 104 -11.09 -17.74 -9.95
N ASN A 105 -11.15 -17.10 -8.78
CA ASN A 105 -12.37 -16.54 -8.21
C ASN A 105 -12.14 -15.07 -7.85
N ALA A 106 -11.85 -14.26 -8.88
CA ALA A 106 -11.49 -12.85 -8.71
C ALA A 106 -12.56 -12.02 -7.97
N GLU A 107 -13.84 -12.38 -8.12
CA GLU A 107 -14.93 -11.71 -7.40
C GLU A 107 -14.85 -11.98 -5.88
N ALA A 108 -14.67 -13.23 -5.47
CA ALA A 108 -14.45 -13.56 -4.07
C ALA A 108 -13.18 -12.90 -3.52
N ALA A 109 -12.10 -12.87 -4.30
CA ALA A 109 -10.84 -12.24 -3.90
C ALA A 109 -10.97 -10.71 -3.72
N ARG A 110 -11.76 -10.02 -4.55
CA ARG A 110 -12.02 -8.58 -4.42
C ARG A 110 -12.89 -8.25 -3.19
N ASN A 111 -13.73 -9.19 -2.79
CA ASN A 111 -14.58 -9.08 -1.60
C ASN A 111 -13.92 -9.64 -0.32
N ASP A 112 -12.66 -10.07 -0.40
CA ASP A 112 -11.91 -10.58 0.75
C ASP A 112 -11.70 -9.45 1.78
N PRO A 113 -12.16 -9.62 3.04
CA PRO A 113 -11.99 -8.62 4.09
C PRO A 113 -10.52 -8.36 4.44
N LEU A 114 -9.63 -9.34 4.21
CA LEU A 114 -8.19 -9.20 4.40
C LEU A 114 -7.51 -8.59 3.17
N GLY A 115 -8.28 -8.32 2.11
CA GLY A 115 -7.85 -7.68 0.88
C GLY A 115 -7.40 -8.67 -0.19
N PHE A 116 -7.40 -8.20 -1.44
CA PHE A 116 -7.18 -9.04 -2.62
C PHE A 116 -5.85 -9.79 -2.59
N TYR A 117 -4.77 -9.12 -2.13
CA TYR A 117 -3.43 -9.68 -2.11
C TYR A 117 -3.13 -10.51 -0.86
N HIS A 118 -4.05 -10.62 0.11
CA HIS A 118 -3.82 -11.40 1.32
C HIS A 118 -3.51 -12.86 1.02
N GLY A 119 -2.49 -13.39 1.69
CA GLY A 119 -2.01 -14.76 1.57
C GLY A 119 -1.22 -15.03 0.29
N MET A 120 -0.98 -14.03 -0.57
CA MET A 120 -0.20 -14.25 -1.78
C MET A 120 1.29 -14.37 -1.46
N ALA A 121 1.89 -15.47 -1.90
CA ALA A 121 3.33 -15.65 -1.88
C ALA A 121 4.00 -14.81 -2.97
N VAL A 122 5.03 -14.06 -2.60
CA VAL A 122 5.79 -13.17 -3.48
C VAL A 122 7.28 -13.38 -3.28
N LYS A 123 8.07 -13.15 -4.34
CA LYS A 123 9.52 -13.24 -4.27
C LYS A 123 10.14 -11.86 -4.13
N CYS A 124 11.02 -11.66 -3.16
CA CYS A 124 11.83 -10.44 -3.05
C CYS A 124 13.28 -10.82 -2.84
N ARG A 125 14.20 -10.35 -3.69
CA ARG A 125 15.64 -10.59 -3.59
C ARG A 125 16.06 -12.07 -3.45
N GLY A 126 15.28 -12.99 -4.02
CA GLY A 126 15.54 -14.43 -3.95
C GLY A 126 14.88 -15.15 -2.77
N GLU A 127 14.31 -14.40 -1.83
CA GLU A 127 13.55 -14.92 -0.70
C GLU A 127 12.05 -14.89 -1.00
N THR A 128 11.29 -15.78 -0.37
CA THR A 128 9.83 -15.83 -0.48
C THR A 128 9.20 -15.23 0.75
N PHE A 129 8.23 -14.34 0.53
CA PHE A 129 7.43 -13.70 1.57
C PHE A 129 5.96 -13.92 1.28
N VAL A 130 5.10 -13.69 2.26
CA VAL A 130 3.65 -13.69 2.10
C VAL A 130 3.09 -12.30 2.37
N LEU A 131 2.21 -11.83 1.50
CA LEU A 131 1.47 -10.59 1.70
C LEU A 131 0.37 -10.82 2.74
N CYS A 132 0.49 -10.13 3.87
CA CYS A 132 -0.45 -10.22 4.98
C CYS A 132 -1.31 -8.96 5.04
N GLY A 133 -2.60 -9.20 5.27
CA GLY A 133 -3.64 -8.19 5.36
C GLY A 133 -4.20 -8.14 6.78
N PRO A 134 -5.14 -7.24 7.07
CA PRO A 134 -5.78 -6.30 6.15
C PRO A 134 -4.80 -5.25 5.60
N PRO A 135 -5.03 -4.71 4.40
CA PRO A 135 -4.20 -3.64 3.87
C PRO A 135 -4.41 -2.34 4.64
N VAL A 136 -3.39 -1.49 4.59
CA VAL A 136 -3.45 -0.12 5.11
C VAL A 136 -3.45 0.83 3.92
N LEU A 137 -4.31 1.84 3.96
CA LEU A 137 -4.32 2.94 3.00
C LEU A 137 -3.44 4.07 3.53
N LEU A 138 -2.39 4.41 2.78
CA LEU A 138 -1.52 5.52 3.07
C LEU A 138 -1.92 6.71 2.21
N ILE A 139 -2.27 7.82 2.83
CA ILE A 139 -2.65 9.07 2.16
C ILE A 139 -1.60 10.14 2.45
N PRO A 140 -1.39 11.13 1.56
CA PRO A 140 -0.49 12.23 1.85
C PRO A 140 -1.07 13.06 3.00
N ALA A 141 -0.26 13.31 4.02
CA ALA A 141 -0.61 14.24 5.09
C ALA A 141 -0.86 15.62 4.50
N SER A 142 -1.93 16.28 4.94
CA SER A 142 -2.17 17.67 4.56
C SER A 142 -1.04 18.51 5.15
N ARG A 143 -0.17 19.10 4.31
CA ARG A 143 0.77 20.13 4.81
C ARG A 143 -0.09 21.29 5.30
N VAL A 144 -0.27 21.40 6.61
CA VAL A 144 -0.72 22.65 7.22
C VAL A 144 0.41 23.65 6.95
N GLN A 145 0.20 24.50 5.96
CA GLN A 145 1.01 25.69 5.74
C GLN A 145 0.78 26.58 6.98
N LEU A 146 1.63 26.40 8.00
CA LEU A 146 1.71 27.34 9.10
C LEU A 146 2.05 28.68 8.47
N GLY A 147 1.04 29.56 8.42
CA GLY A 147 1.17 30.91 7.92
C GLY A 147 2.32 31.56 8.67
N LEU A 148 3.39 31.83 7.93
CA LEU A 148 4.41 32.81 8.26
C LEU A 148 3.72 34.18 8.23
N PHE A 149 2.94 34.49 9.26
CA PHE A 149 2.52 35.86 9.52
C PHE A 149 3.62 36.44 10.41
N ASP A 150 4.48 37.22 9.76
CA ASP A 150 5.34 38.22 10.38
C ASP A 150 4.58 38.97 11.48
N ASP A 151 5.08 38.82 12.70
CA ASP A 151 4.78 39.71 13.82
C ASP A 151 5.49 41.03 13.53
N ASP A 152 4.80 41.94 12.81
CA ASP A 152 5.22 43.33 12.68
C ASP A 152 4.84 44.03 13.99
N PRO A 153 5.81 44.51 14.80
CA PRO A 153 5.49 45.24 16.01
C PRO A 153 4.88 46.60 15.63
N PRO A 154 3.83 47.06 16.32
CA PRO A 154 3.29 48.40 16.07
C PRO A 154 4.34 49.45 16.45
N ASP A 155 4.79 50.22 15.46
CA ASP A 155 5.56 51.44 15.65
C ASP A 155 4.77 52.38 16.59
N ALA A 156 5.40 52.75 17.71
CA ALA A 156 4.86 53.62 18.75
C ALA A 156 5.77 54.84 18.92
#